data_AF-A0A0C3ECI2-F1
#
_entry.id   AF-A0A0C3ECI2-F1
#
_cell.length_a   1.000
_cell.length_b   1.000
_cell.length_c   1.000
_cell.angle_alpha   90.00
_cell.angle_beta   90.00
_cell.angle_gamma   90.00
#
_symmetry.space_group_name_H-M   'P 1'
#
loop_
_entity.id
_entity.type
_entity.pdbx_description
1 polymer ?
#
loop_
_entity_poly.entity_id
_entity_poly.type
_entity_poly.pdbx_seq_one_letter_code
_entity_poly.pdbx_strand_id
1 'polypeptide(L)'
;QQGNELANVSLIRNGLLGCTPTLPELAMTFQCLELYHQLRRRQSSFSIQAYTKVLCVLHGVTYCPHFHDQFSMAFDVYLAILRAVQSRVNQALRRDNPSWRLRHYCPACTFKQPGEPVLVPSSLKAMDGNNSAKRMDNVGHADRRIFPSTYMISRTEVDMFK
;
A
#
# COMPACT_ATOMS: atom_id res chain seq x y z
N GLN A 1 -26.80 18.92 -1.04
CA GLN A 1 -25.80 18.88 0.05
C GLN A 1 -26.55 18.68 1.36
N GLN A 2 -26.33 17.58 2.07
CA GLN A 2 -26.77 17.50 3.48
C GLN A 2 -25.88 18.46 4.26
N GLY A 3 -26.46 19.40 5.01
CA GLY A 3 -25.80 20.63 5.51
C GLY A 3 -24.63 20.47 6.49
N ASN A 4 -24.08 19.26 6.69
CA ASN A 4 -22.94 18.99 7.57
C ASN A 4 -22.00 17.87 7.05
N GLU A 5 -22.07 17.54 5.76
CA GLU A 5 -21.19 16.53 5.16
C GLU A 5 -19.81 17.13 4.84
N LEU A 6 -18.74 16.48 5.32
CA LEU A 6 -17.37 16.90 5.00
C LEU A 6 -17.13 16.85 3.48
N ALA A 7 -16.45 17.87 2.93
CA ALA A 7 -16.21 18.01 1.49
C ALA A 7 -15.62 16.74 0.85
N ASN A 8 -14.63 16.11 1.50
CA ASN A 8 -14.01 14.89 1.02
C ASN A 8 -14.96 13.68 0.98
N VAL A 9 -15.95 13.59 1.87
CA VAL A 9 -16.95 12.51 1.83
C VAL A 9 -17.84 12.68 0.59
N SER A 10 -18.23 13.91 0.28
CA SER A 10 -18.99 14.23 -0.94
C SER A 10 -18.18 13.94 -2.20
N LEU A 11 -16.90 14.32 -2.24
CA LEU A 11 -16.01 14.04 -3.37
C LEU A 11 -15.83 12.53 -3.59
N ILE A 12 -15.60 11.76 -2.52
CA ILE A 12 -15.37 10.32 -2.61
C ILE A 12 -16.60 9.60 -3.18
N ARG A 13 -17.81 10.03 -2.80
CA ARG A 13 -19.07 9.51 -3.38
C ARG A 13 -19.16 9.69 -4.89
N ASN A 14 -18.44 10.67 -5.45
CA ASN A 14 -18.36 10.95 -6.88
C ASN A 14 -17.07 10.42 -7.53
N GLY A 15 -16.31 9.57 -6.84
CA GLY A 15 -15.07 9.00 -7.38
C GLY A 15 -13.87 9.97 -7.37
N LEU A 16 -13.93 11.02 -6.55
CA LEU A 16 -12.88 12.04 -6.41
C LEU A 16 -12.29 12.02 -5.00
N LEU A 17 -11.02 12.38 -4.88
CA LEU A 17 -10.33 12.54 -3.61
C LEU A 17 -9.67 13.91 -3.57
N GLY A 18 -10.03 14.74 -2.59
CA GLY A 18 -9.44 16.06 -2.42
C GLY A 18 -7.97 15.99 -2.03
N CYS A 19 -7.19 16.97 -2.48
CA CYS A 19 -5.77 17.07 -2.14
C CYS A 19 -5.54 17.67 -0.74
N THR A 20 -6.56 18.28 -0.13
CA THR A 20 -6.53 18.83 1.23
C THR A 20 -7.74 18.36 2.04
N PRO A 21 -7.60 18.22 3.39
CA PRO A 21 -8.65 17.61 4.21
C PRO A 21 -9.85 18.52 4.46
N THR A 22 -9.65 19.84 4.51
CA THR A 22 -10.65 20.82 4.96
C THR A 22 -11.36 21.52 3.80
N LEU A 23 -10.59 22.10 2.87
CA LEU A 23 -11.10 22.89 1.74
C LEU A 23 -10.34 22.50 0.47
N PRO A 24 -10.73 21.40 -0.20
CA PRO A 24 -10.07 20.93 -1.41
C PRO A 24 -10.41 21.83 -2.60
N GLU A 25 -9.42 22.61 -3.05
CA GLU A 25 -9.49 23.36 -4.32
C GLU A 25 -9.18 22.47 -5.53
N LEU A 26 -8.43 21.39 -5.30
CA LEU A 26 -8.09 20.38 -6.30
C LEU A 26 -8.51 19.00 -5.80
N ALA A 27 -9.05 18.19 -6.69
CA ALA A 27 -9.37 16.80 -6.45
C ALA A 27 -8.84 15.91 -7.57
N MET A 28 -8.41 14.71 -7.20
CA MET A 28 -7.92 13.68 -8.10
C MET A 28 -8.97 12.59 -8.23
N THR A 29 -9.15 12.04 -9.43
CA THR A 29 -10.02 10.87 -9.61
C THR A 29 -9.35 9.62 -9.03
N PHE A 30 -10.14 8.69 -8.48
CA PHE A 30 -9.59 7.40 -8.05
C PHE A 30 -8.95 6.63 -9.22
N GLN A 31 -9.45 6.80 -10.44
CA GLN A 31 -8.85 6.20 -11.64
C GLN A 31 -7.42 6.74 -11.90
N CYS A 32 -7.19 8.03 -11.69
CA CYS A 32 -5.86 8.64 -11.81
C CYS A 32 -4.90 8.09 -10.75
N LEU A 33 -5.36 8.02 -9.49
CA LEU A 33 -4.56 7.48 -8.39
C LEU A 33 -4.26 5.99 -8.58
N GLU A 34 -5.22 5.21 -9.07
CA GLU A 34 -5.03 3.78 -9.36
C GLU A 34 -4.11 3.57 -10.56
N LEU A 35 -4.19 4.39 -11.60
CA LEU A 35 -3.25 4.33 -12.71
C LEU A 35 -1.81 4.54 -12.23
N TYR A 36 -1.57 5.57 -11.41
CA TYR A 36 -0.24 5.79 -10.83
C TYR A 36 0.18 4.63 -9.92
N HIS A 37 -0.75 4.08 -9.13
CA HIS A 37 -0.48 2.92 -8.28
C HIS A 37 0.00 1.71 -9.10
N GLN A 38 -0.66 1.40 -10.21
CA GLN A 38 -0.26 0.31 -11.10
C GLN A 38 1.08 0.60 -11.80
N LEU A 39 1.29 1.83 -12.27
CA LEU A 39 2.58 2.24 -12.85
C LEU A 39 3.72 2.05 -11.86
N ARG A 40 3.58 2.51 -10.62
CA ARG A 40 4.61 2.38 -9.58
C ARG A 40 4.91 0.93 -9.21
N ARG A 41 3.92 0.03 -9.31
CA ARG A 41 4.11 -1.42 -9.08
C ARG A 41 4.87 -2.12 -10.21
N ARG A 42 4.83 -1.59 -11.43
CA ARG A 42 5.50 -2.17 -12.61
C ARG A 42 6.84 -1.49 -12.91
N GLN A 43 6.93 -0.20 -12.61
CA GLN A 43 8.11 0.63 -12.83
C GLN A 43 8.32 1.53 -11.62
N SER A 44 9.16 1.08 -10.68
CA SER A 44 9.43 1.82 -9.44
C SER A 44 10.19 3.13 -9.67
N SER A 45 10.85 3.30 -10.82
CA SER A 45 11.56 4.54 -11.18
C SER A 45 10.63 5.66 -11.66
N PHE A 46 9.34 5.36 -11.90
CA PHE A 46 8.39 6.36 -12.38
C PHE A 46 7.92 7.26 -11.23
N SER A 47 8.47 8.48 -11.18
CA SER A 47 8.29 9.40 -10.07
C SER A 47 6.92 10.10 -10.08
N ILE A 48 6.48 10.56 -8.91
CA ILE A 48 5.29 11.40 -8.76
C ILE A 48 5.41 12.63 -9.64
N GLN A 49 6.56 13.30 -9.62
CA GLN A 49 6.80 14.49 -10.44
C GLN A 49 6.61 14.24 -11.94
N ALA A 50 7.11 13.12 -12.45
CA ALA A 50 6.92 12.75 -13.85
C ALA A 50 5.43 12.55 -14.17
N TYR A 51 4.71 11.84 -13.30
CA TYR A 51 3.28 11.63 -13.47
C TYR A 51 2.48 12.94 -13.42
N THR A 52 2.73 13.81 -12.44
CA THR A 52 2.07 15.10 -12.30
C THR A 52 2.33 15.99 -13.52
N LYS A 53 3.54 15.99 -14.08
CA LYS A 53 3.84 16.71 -15.33
C LYS A 53 3.00 16.19 -16.50
N VAL A 54 2.83 14.86 -16.63
CA VAL A 54 1.96 14.27 -17.64
C VAL A 54 0.51 14.73 -17.46
N LEU A 55 -0.01 14.74 -16.23
CA LEU A 55 -1.35 15.26 -15.94
C LEU A 55 -1.48 16.73 -16.34
N CYS A 56 -0.51 17.57 -15.97
CA CYS A 56 -0.48 18.98 -16.37
C CYS A 56 -0.56 19.16 -17.89
N VAL A 57 0.23 18.39 -18.65
CA VAL A 57 0.19 18.41 -20.13
C VAL A 57 -1.17 17.98 -20.67
N LEU A 58 -1.74 16.89 -20.14
CA LEU A 58 -3.06 16.39 -20.57
C LEU A 58 -4.20 17.38 -20.30
N HIS A 59 -4.08 18.20 -19.25
CA HIS A 59 -5.07 19.20 -18.87
C HIS A 59 -4.78 20.60 -19.43
N GLY A 60 -3.69 20.79 -20.18
CA GLY A 60 -3.32 22.10 -20.72
C GLY A 60 -2.90 23.12 -19.65
N VAL A 61 -2.38 22.66 -18.51
CA VAL A 61 -1.97 23.49 -17.37
C VAL A 61 -0.45 23.48 -17.24
N THR A 62 0.16 24.63 -16.93
CA THR A 62 1.59 24.71 -16.62
C THR A 62 1.91 24.00 -15.32
N TYR A 63 2.92 23.12 -15.32
CA TYR A 63 3.36 22.45 -14.11
C TYR A 63 3.86 23.45 -13.05
N CYS A 64 3.34 23.32 -11.84
CA CYS A 64 3.81 24.01 -10.64
C CYS A 64 4.31 22.99 -9.63
N PRO A 65 5.44 23.24 -8.91
CA PRO A 65 5.94 22.35 -7.86
C PRO A 65 4.88 21.91 -6.84
N HIS A 66 3.92 22.79 -6.49
CA HIS A 66 2.87 22.44 -5.53
C HIS A 66 1.97 21.27 -5.97
N PHE A 67 1.81 21.03 -7.27
CA PHE A 67 1.03 19.87 -7.75
C PHE A 67 1.67 18.54 -7.40
N HIS A 68 2.99 18.49 -7.26
CA HIS A 68 3.69 17.31 -6.76
C HIS A 68 3.21 16.98 -5.35
N ASP A 69 3.18 17.97 -4.47
CA ASP A 69 2.83 17.79 -3.06
C ASP A 69 1.35 17.44 -2.92
N GLN A 70 0.47 18.14 -3.65
CA GLN A 70 -0.96 17.84 -3.69
C GLN A 70 -1.24 16.40 -4.15
N PHE A 71 -0.57 15.97 -5.23
CA PHE A 71 -0.72 14.60 -5.71
C PHE A 71 -0.16 13.59 -4.69
N SER A 72 1.02 13.86 -4.12
CA SER A 72 1.63 12.99 -3.11
C SER A 72 0.72 12.81 -1.89
N MET A 73 0.13 13.90 -1.39
CA MET A 73 -0.81 13.88 -0.26
C MET A 73 -2.07 13.07 -0.60
N ALA A 74 -2.70 13.32 -1.76
CA ALA A 74 -3.86 12.57 -2.19
C ALA A 74 -3.54 11.07 -2.38
N PHE A 75 -2.35 10.75 -2.91
CA PHE A 75 -1.90 9.38 -3.12
C PHE A 75 -1.63 8.64 -1.81
N ASP A 76 -1.07 9.30 -0.81
CA ASP A 76 -0.90 8.72 0.53
C ASP A 76 -2.26 8.38 1.19
N VAL A 77 -3.25 9.28 1.07
CA VAL A 77 -4.62 9.04 1.55
C VAL A 77 -5.27 7.90 0.78
N TYR A 78 -5.10 7.85 -0.54
CA TYR A 78 -5.56 6.74 -1.37
C TYR A 78 -5.02 5.39 -0.90
N LEU A 79 -3.70 5.29 -0.68
CA LEU A 79 -3.07 4.08 -0.16
C LEU A 79 -3.59 3.73 1.25
N ALA A 80 -3.84 4.71 2.10
CA ALA A 80 -4.42 4.49 3.42
C ALA A 80 -5.85 3.92 3.33
N ILE A 81 -6.68 4.42 2.41
CA ILE A 81 -8.02 3.90 2.14
C ILE A 81 -7.94 2.44 1.69
N LEU A 82 -7.07 2.11 0.72
CA LEU A 82 -6.89 0.73 0.25
C LEU A 82 -6.49 -0.22 1.39
N ARG A 83 -5.56 0.20 2.26
CA ARG A 83 -5.12 -0.59 3.42
C ARG A 83 -6.26 -0.79 4.42
N ALA A 84 -7.04 0.25 4.70
CA ALA A 84 -8.20 0.17 5.59
C ALA A 84 -9.28 -0.78 5.04
N VAL A 85 -9.57 -0.71 3.74
CA VAL A 85 -10.48 -1.64 3.06
C VAL A 85 -9.96 -3.07 3.17
N GLN A 86 -8.68 -3.30 2.83
CA GLN A 86 -8.08 -4.63 2.94
C GLN A 86 -8.12 -5.17 4.38
N SER A 87 -7.90 -4.31 5.38
CA SER A 87 -8.00 -4.68 6.80
C SER A 87 -9.42 -5.15 7.16
N ARG A 88 -10.45 -4.38 6.77
CA ARG A 88 -11.85 -4.77 6.99
C ARG A 88 -12.23 -6.05 6.26
N VAL A 89 -11.76 -6.23 5.02
CA VAL A 89 -11.94 -7.48 4.26
C VAL A 89 -11.28 -8.65 4.98
N ASN A 90 -10.06 -8.48 5.49
CA ASN A 90 -9.39 -9.52 6.26
C ASN A 90 -10.16 -9.89 7.52
N GLN A 91 -10.66 -8.91 8.28
CA GLN A 91 -11.49 -9.16 9.47
C GLN A 91 -12.77 -9.91 9.11
N ALA A 92 -13.49 -9.47 8.08
CA ALA A 92 -14.71 -10.13 7.62
C ALA A 92 -14.47 -11.58 7.20
N LEU A 93 -13.30 -11.87 6.63
CA LEU A 93 -12.88 -13.21 6.23
C LEU A 93 -12.14 -13.99 7.33
N ARG A 94 -12.04 -13.46 8.57
CA ARG A 94 -11.29 -14.03 9.71
C ARG A 94 -9.81 -14.31 9.39
N ARG A 95 -9.18 -13.38 8.68
CA ARG A 95 -7.77 -13.40 8.22
C ARG A 95 -6.90 -12.35 8.90
N ASP A 96 -7.37 -11.79 10.00
CA ASP A 96 -6.77 -10.69 10.76
C ASP A 96 -5.77 -11.16 11.82
N ASN A 97 -5.68 -12.47 12.08
CA ASN A 97 -4.66 -13.02 12.97
C ASN A 97 -3.24 -12.77 12.39
N PRO A 98 -2.26 -12.28 13.19
CA PRO A 98 -0.90 -12.00 12.71
C PRO A 98 -0.21 -13.21 12.05
N SER A 99 -0.48 -14.42 12.55
CA SER A 99 0.05 -15.68 12.02
C SER A 99 -0.77 -16.28 10.89
N TRP A 100 -1.93 -15.69 10.53
CA TRP A 100 -2.83 -16.23 9.51
C TRP A 100 -2.11 -16.46 8.20
N ARG A 101 -1.32 -15.47 7.74
CA ARG A 101 -0.56 -15.60 6.50
C ARG A 101 0.43 -16.75 6.59
N LEU A 102 1.21 -16.86 7.66
CA LEU A 102 2.20 -17.94 7.80
C LEU A 102 1.55 -19.34 7.71
N ARG A 103 0.33 -19.48 8.24
CA ARG A 103 -0.44 -20.74 8.25
C ARG A 103 -1.19 -21.02 6.95
N HIS A 104 -1.56 -20.01 6.18
CA HIS A 104 -2.50 -20.17 5.06
C HIS A 104 -2.01 -19.63 3.70
N TYR A 105 -0.82 -19.04 3.62
CA TYR A 105 -0.34 -18.39 2.39
C TYR A 105 -0.07 -19.37 1.24
N CYS A 106 0.44 -20.56 1.54
CA CYS A 106 0.67 -21.62 0.57
C CYS A 106 -0.18 -22.83 0.94
N PRO A 107 -1.40 -22.97 0.40
CA PRO A 107 -2.25 -24.13 0.67
C PRO A 107 -1.54 -25.46 0.43
N ALA A 108 -0.77 -25.58 -0.66
CA ALA A 108 0.01 -26.78 -0.94
C ALA A 108 1.08 -27.10 0.13
N CYS A 109 1.61 -26.08 0.80
CA CYS A 109 2.67 -26.24 1.80
C CYS A 109 2.12 -26.41 3.23
N THR A 110 0.91 -25.91 3.51
CA THR A 110 0.39 -25.79 4.88
C THR A 110 -0.89 -26.56 5.15
N PHE A 111 -1.58 -27.04 4.12
CA PHE A 111 -2.74 -27.89 4.28
C PHE A 111 -2.32 -29.27 4.79
N LYS A 112 -3.01 -29.76 5.84
CA LYS A 112 -2.78 -31.08 6.43
C LYS A 112 -4.01 -31.95 6.27
N GLN A 113 -3.83 -33.17 5.80
CA GLN A 113 -4.93 -34.12 5.63
C GLN A 113 -5.23 -34.87 6.94
N PRO A 114 -6.49 -35.29 7.19
CA PRO A 114 -6.80 -36.15 8.33
C PRO A 114 -5.94 -37.42 8.32
N GLY A 115 -5.25 -37.70 9.41
CA GLY A 115 -4.38 -38.88 9.56
C GLY A 115 -2.96 -38.72 9.01
N GLU A 116 -2.59 -37.54 8.50
CA GLU A 116 -1.20 -37.28 8.08
C GLU A 116 -0.24 -37.36 9.30
N PRO A 117 0.92 -38.03 9.17
CA PRO A 117 1.89 -38.12 10.26
C PRO A 117 2.48 -36.73 10.59
N VAL A 118 2.73 -36.49 11.88
CA VAL A 118 3.40 -35.26 12.33
C VAL A 118 4.87 -35.31 11.91
N LEU A 119 5.26 -34.37 11.05
CA LEU A 119 6.65 -34.22 10.60
C LEU A 119 7.41 -33.24 11.50
N VAL A 120 8.66 -33.56 11.83
CA VAL A 120 9.59 -32.68 12.58
C VAL A 120 10.94 -32.64 11.84
N PRO A 121 11.27 -31.54 11.13
CA PRO A 121 10.47 -30.32 10.97
C PRO A 121 9.24 -30.53 10.07
N SER A 122 8.18 -29.75 10.30
CA SER A 122 6.90 -29.89 9.58
C SER A 122 6.92 -29.32 8.15
N SER A 123 7.92 -28.49 7.84
CA SER A 123 8.15 -27.93 6.51
C SER A 123 9.61 -27.52 6.35
N LEU A 124 10.18 -27.74 5.15
CA LEU A 124 11.44 -27.13 4.73
C LEU A 124 11.11 -26.05 3.69
N LYS A 125 11.57 -24.82 3.93
CA LYS A 125 11.31 -23.69 3.04
C LYS A 125 12.62 -23.19 2.45
N ALA A 126 12.73 -23.23 1.12
CA ALA A 126 13.76 -22.50 0.40
C ALA A 126 13.26 -21.07 0.21
N MET A 127 14.00 -20.10 0.74
CA MET A 127 13.75 -18.69 0.52
C MET A 127 14.88 -18.15 -0.35
N ASP A 128 14.56 -17.41 -1.40
CA ASP A 128 15.57 -16.56 -2.00
C ASP A 128 16.03 -15.60 -0.91
N GLY A 129 17.34 -15.33 -0.80
CA GLY A 129 17.93 -14.52 0.28
C GLY A 129 17.50 -13.05 0.29
N ASN A 130 16.38 -12.73 -0.36
CA ASN A 130 15.73 -11.45 -0.52
C ASN A 130 16.69 -10.42 -1.12
N ASN A 131 17.51 -10.86 -2.08
CA ASN A 131 18.58 -10.04 -2.65
C ASN A 131 18.05 -8.80 -3.37
N SER A 132 16.80 -8.85 -3.86
CA SER A 132 16.09 -7.70 -4.42
C SER A 132 15.79 -6.63 -3.34
N ALA A 133 15.35 -7.03 -2.15
CA ALA A 133 15.13 -6.10 -1.04
C ALA A 133 16.44 -5.56 -0.45
N LYS A 134 17.55 -6.31 -0.52
CA LYS A 134 18.88 -5.78 -0.13
C LYS A 134 19.31 -4.59 -1.00
N ARG A 135 18.88 -4.51 -2.26
CA ARG A 135 19.09 -3.32 -3.11
C ARG A 135 18.32 -2.09 -2.62
N MET A 136 17.34 -2.31 -1.75
CA MET A 136 16.50 -1.30 -1.13
C MET A 136 16.92 -1.01 0.32
N ASP A 137 18.05 -1.52 0.83
CA ASP A 137 18.46 -1.33 2.23
C ASP A 137 18.69 0.16 2.57
N ASN A 138 19.13 0.94 1.59
CA ASN A 138 19.24 2.40 1.69
C ASN A 138 17.90 3.14 1.41
N VAL A 139 16.90 2.43 0.87
CA VAL A 139 15.60 2.99 0.48
C VAL A 139 14.65 2.89 1.66
N GLY A 140 14.75 3.88 2.55
CA GLY A 140 13.94 3.94 3.77
C GLY A 140 14.40 5.00 4.76
N HIS A 141 15.62 5.53 4.61
CA HIS A 141 16.11 6.62 5.45
C HIS A 141 15.41 7.96 5.19
N ALA A 142 14.87 8.15 3.98
CA ALA A 142 14.22 9.40 3.58
C ALA A 142 12.79 9.53 4.13
N ASP A 143 12.09 8.42 4.34
CA ASP A 143 10.70 8.42 4.84
C ASP A 143 10.65 7.81 6.25
N ARG A 144 10.39 8.65 7.25
CA ARG A 144 10.32 8.23 8.66
C ARG A 144 9.04 7.49 9.01
N ARG A 145 8.08 7.38 8.07
CA ARG A 145 6.80 6.71 8.33
C ARG A 145 7.01 5.20 8.42
N ILE A 146 6.36 4.60 9.40
CA ILE A 146 6.37 3.15 9.59
C ILE A 146 5.32 2.54 8.67
N PHE A 147 5.71 1.53 7.88
CA PHE A 147 4.77 0.74 7.10
C PHE A 147 4.31 -0.48 7.92
N PRO A 148 3.14 -0.44 8.58
CA PRO A 148 2.64 -1.58 9.35
C PRO A 148 2.31 -2.72 8.39
N SER A 149 3.13 -3.76 8.43
CA SER A 149 3.06 -4.88 7.49
C SER A 149 3.28 -6.20 8.21
N THR A 150 2.38 -7.15 7.95
CA THR A 150 2.56 -8.54 8.36
C THR A 150 3.50 -9.32 7.42
N TYR A 151 4.17 -8.64 6.47
CA TYR A 151 5.23 -9.22 5.64
C TYR A 151 6.64 -8.91 6.17
N MET A 152 6.79 -7.91 7.04
CA MET A 152 8.08 -7.47 7.56
C MET A 152 8.13 -7.78 9.05
N ILE A 153 9.25 -8.37 9.49
CA ILE A 153 9.57 -8.60 10.90
C ILE A 153 10.47 -7.45 11.35
N SER A 154 10.34 -6.97 12.59
CA SER A 154 11.18 -5.88 13.07
C SER A 154 12.65 -6.31 13.15
N ARG A 155 13.58 -5.35 12.96
CA ARG A 155 15.02 -5.64 13.15
C ARG A 155 15.30 -6.18 14.55
N THR A 156 14.67 -5.60 15.57
CA THR A 156 14.78 -6.04 16.96
C THR A 156 14.42 -7.51 17.14
N GLU A 157 13.34 -8.00 16.52
CA GLU A 157 12.97 -9.42 16.60
C GLU A 157 13.95 -10.34 15.84
N VAL A 158 14.47 -9.89 14.68
CA VAL A 158 15.43 -10.67 13.89
C VAL A 158 16.79 -10.77 14.58
N ASP A 159 17.25 -9.68 15.21
CA ASP A 159 18.56 -9.59 15.84
C ASP A 159 18.69 -10.49 17.08
N MET A 160 17.58 -11.00 17.65
CA MET A 160 17.62 -11.99 18.74
C MET A 160 18.16 -13.37 18.32
N PHE A 161 18.25 -13.64 17.02
CA PHE A 161 18.72 -14.92 16.47
C PHE A 161 20.14 -14.86 15.88
N LYS A 162 20.85 -13.74 16.06
CA LYS A 162 22.28 -13.60 15.74
C LYS A 162 23.12 -14.10 16.90
#